data_AF-A0A651E4G6-F1
#
_entry.id   AF-A0A651E4G6-F1
#
_cell.length_a   1.000
_cell.length_b   1.000
_cell.length_c   1.000
_cell.angle_alpha   90.00
_cell.angle_beta   90.00
_cell.angle_gamma   90.00
#
_symmetry.space_group_name_H-M   'P 1'
#
loop_
_entity.id
_entity.type
_entity.pdbx_description
1 polymer ?
#
loop_
_entity_poly.entity_id
_entity_poly.type
_entity_poly.pdbx_seq_one_letter_code
_entity_poly.pdbx_strand_id
1 'polypeptide(L)'
;MRTNTRPAPALLLGVFAFLFLLAGCSDDPAPPFTISGEGDIDGFLYLDNERTGLFDPSDGDQPLAGVSLEVRERGTPRAFSGGQVTSGSDGRFAVSGLPPGTHDLWVDTGTLPEGALVCRNPLPVSIYRFEAAAVLLGAEPVCLITIQAAKDSGPGTFVNVQGVVVTAGEMRSDYTYVQDGSTGIRVFSGTFAGQVQRGDLVSVTGEIAIFNNDFQLSSPSLVEIVEQGVPLPIPQETTTGAIATVGPSNADPMQGRLVVVRGAELVTGFVAGGNRNANINDGSGTTELRVETGISGAGDAILTTLGVQVGSCYDIVGVIGNFRGTGQIFPRTPADVTPAECASE
;
A
#
# COMPACT_ATOMS: atom_id res chain seq x y z
N MET A 1 -92.19 31.34 7.47
CA MET A 1 -92.96 32.59 7.25
C MET A 1 -92.05 33.76 7.64
N ARG A 2 -91.98 34.77 6.75
CA ARG A 2 -91.66 36.22 6.92
C ARG A 2 -91.44 36.69 8.38
N THR A 3 -90.50 37.57 8.75
CA THR A 3 -89.93 38.79 8.12
C THR A 3 -88.87 39.33 9.11
N ASN A 4 -87.67 39.72 8.68
CA ASN A 4 -87.24 41.11 8.40
C ASN A 4 -87.18 42.04 9.63
N THR A 5 -85.99 42.57 9.96
CA THR A 5 -85.73 44.01 10.21
C THR A 5 -84.25 44.28 10.53
N ARG A 6 -83.68 45.28 9.84
CA ARG A 6 -82.36 45.91 10.05
C ARG A 6 -82.47 47.05 11.12
N PRO A 7 -81.48 47.98 11.27
CA PRO A 7 -80.33 47.92 12.16
C PRO A 7 -80.25 49.14 13.12
N ALA A 8 -79.23 49.22 14.00
CA ALA A 8 -78.86 50.45 14.71
C ALA A 8 -77.33 50.52 14.94
N PRO A 9 -76.74 51.73 15.14
CA PRO A 9 -75.39 52.08 14.66
C PRO A 9 -74.36 52.33 15.79
N ALA A 10 -73.21 52.90 15.38
CA ALA A 10 -72.07 53.41 16.16
C ALA A 10 -70.99 52.33 16.43
N LEU A 11 -69.68 52.61 16.39
CA LEU A 11 -68.93 53.84 16.64
C LEU A 11 -67.51 53.67 16.03
N LEU A 12 -66.95 54.71 15.41
CA LEU A 12 -65.52 54.76 15.02
C LEU A 12 -64.65 54.71 16.29
N LEU A 13 -63.75 53.73 16.39
CA LEU A 13 -62.55 53.83 17.22
C LEU A 13 -61.33 53.42 16.39
N GLY A 14 -60.39 54.34 16.25
CA GLY A 14 -59.12 54.13 15.58
C GLY A 14 -58.25 53.13 16.33
N VAL A 15 -57.58 52.26 15.59
CA VAL A 15 -56.54 51.38 16.11
C VAL A 15 -55.25 51.77 15.42
N PHE A 16 -54.33 52.32 16.22
CA PHE A 16 -52.94 52.56 15.89
C PHE A 16 -52.29 51.21 15.53
N ALA A 17 -51.79 51.10 14.29
CA ALA A 17 -50.95 49.97 13.88
C ALA A 17 -49.59 50.08 14.60
N PHE A 18 -49.36 49.21 15.57
CA PHE A 18 -48.09 49.05 16.24
C PHE A 18 -47.14 48.28 15.30
N LEU A 19 -46.25 49.02 14.64
CA LEU A 19 -45.17 48.45 13.83
C LEU A 19 -44.19 47.75 14.79
N PHE A 20 -44.25 46.43 14.90
CA PHE A 20 -43.20 45.64 15.53
C PHE A 20 -41.98 45.61 14.60
N LEU A 21 -41.01 46.49 14.85
CA LEU A 21 -39.67 46.39 14.31
C LEU A 21 -39.01 45.14 14.92
N LEU A 22 -38.88 44.09 14.11
CA LEU A 22 -37.92 43.02 14.35
C LEU A 22 -36.52 43.63 14.23
N ALA A 23 -35.97 44.10 15.34
CA ALA A 23 -34.53 44.33 15.47
C ALA A 23 -33.86 42.95 15.48
N GLY A 24 -33.51 42.45 14.29
CA GLY A 24 -32.59 41.32 14.17
C GLY A 24 -31.29 41.70 14.87
N CYS A 25 -30.78 40.81 15.72
CA CYS A 25 -29.49 40.94 16.36
C CYS A 25 -28.42 41.16 15.29
N SER A 26 -27.93 42.39 15.14
CA SER A 26 -26.93 42.76 14.13
C SER A 26 -25.49 42.61 14.60
N ASP A 27 -25.25 42.16 15.83
CA ASP A 27 -23.92 42.25 16.42
C ASP A 27 -23.46 40.86 16.85
N ASP A 28 -23.06 40.05 15.87
CA ASP A 28 -22.08 39.00 16.13
C ASP A 28 -20.75 39.74 16.34
N PRO A 29 -20.20 39.78 17.58
CA PRO A 29 -19.00 40.55 17.85
C PRO A 29 -17.85 40.00 16.99
N ALA A 30 -17.20 40.91 16.25
CA ALA A 30 -16.02 40.55 15.47
C ALA A 30 -15.02 39.78 16.35
N PRO A 31 -14.36 38.74 15.83
CA PRO A 31 -13.43 37.93 16.61
C PRO A 31 -12.40 38.83 17.32
N PRO A 32 -12.04 38.50 18.58
CA PRO A 32 -11.31 39.41 19.49
C PRO A 32 -9.89 39.76 19.02
N PHE A 33 -9.39 39.10 17.97
CA PHE A 33 -8.22 39.48 17.22
C PHE A 33 -8.37 38.98 15.78
N THR A 34 -7.90 39.78 14.82
CA THR A 34 -7.64 39.32 13.46
C THR A 34 -6.20 38.86 13.40
N ILE A 35 -5.97 37.67 12.85
CA ILE A 35 -4.62 37.27 12.47
C ILE A 35 -4.27 38.08 11.22
N SER A 36 -3.56 39.20 11.39
CA SER A 36 -3.08 40.04 10.29
C SER A 36 -1.72 39.56 9.80
N GLY A 37 -1.51 39.56 8.48
CA GLY A 37 -0.27 39.15 7.83
C GLY A 37 -0.45 37.86 7.05
N GLU A 38 0.10 37.87 5.84
CA GLU A 38 0.14 36.72 4.93
C GLU A 38 1.55 36.13 4.93
N GLY A 39 1.69 34.91 4.44
CA GLY A 39 2.97 34.27 4.16
C GLY A 39 3.00 33.71 2.75
N ASP A 40 4.15 33.15 2.39
CA ASP A 40 4.43 32.71 1.04
C ASP A 40 4.86 31.24 1.01
N ILE A 41 4.84 30.64 -0.17
CA ILE A 41 5.50 29.38 -0.48
C ILE A 41 6.48 29.65 -1.61
N ASP A 42 7.73 29.24 -1.43
CA ASP A 42 8.73 29.19 -2.50
C ASP A 42 9.20 27.75 -2.65
N GLY A 43 9.26 27.24 -3.87
CA GLY A 43 9.61 25.84 -4.07
C GLY A 43 10.34 25.52 -5.35
N PHE A 44 10.79 24.28 -5.40
CA PHE A 44 11.50 23.69 -6.52
C PHE A 44 10.96 22.28 -6.77
N LEU A 45 10.55 22.05 -8.01
CA LEU A 45 10.02 20.78 -8.51
C LEU A 45 11.04 20.17 -9.47
N TYR A 46 11.37 18.90 -9.26
CA TYR A 46 12.35 18.17 -10.06
C TYR A 46 11.96 16.69 -10.19
N LEU A 47 12.54 16.02 -11.18
CA LEU A 47 12.52 14.57 -11.29
C LEU A 47 13.70 14.03 -10.49
N ASP A 48 13.41 13.20 -9.49
CA ASP A 48 14.33 12.46 -8.63
C ASP A 48 14.41 11.02 -9.15
N ASN A 49 15.37 10.75 -10.02
CA ASN A 49 15.45 9.46 -10.72
C ASN A 49 15.86 8.32 -9.78
N GLU A 50 16.77 8.63 -8.85
CA GLU A 50 17.32 7.68 -7.90
C GLU A 50 16.45 7.52 -6.65
N ARG A 51 15.46 8.40 -6.45
CA ARG A 51 14.53 8.42 -5.31
C ARG A 51 15.24 8.70 -3.99
N THR A 52 16.17 9.64 -4.01
CA THR A 52 16.98 10.02 -2.83
C THR A 52 16.35 11.13 -2.00
N GLY A 53 15.34 11.83 -2.53
CA GLY A 53 14.75 13.04 -1.97
C GLY A 53 15.66 14.27 -2.07
N LEU A 54 16.77 14.17 -2.81
CA LEU A 54 17.73 15.25 -3.06
C LEU A 54 17.78 15.52 -4.56
N PHE A 55 17.89 16.79 -4.93
CA PHE A 55 18.15 17.17 -6.31
C PHE A 55 19.64 17.08 -6.62
N ASP A 56 20.04 16.12 -7.45
CA ASP A 56 21.40 15.98 -7.96
C ASP A 56 21.45 15.91 -9.50
N PRO A 57 21.80 17.04 -10.17
CA PRO A 57 21.97 17.06 -11.63
C PRO A 57 23.04 16.10 -12.16
N SER A 58 23.99 15.66 -11.32
CA SER A 58 25.05 14.75 -11.74
C SER A 58 24.59 13.30 -11.85
N ASP A 59 23.54 12.94 -11.10
CA ASP A 59 22.87 11.64 -11.19
C ASP A 59 21.76 11.62 -12.24
N GLY A 60 21.39 12.80 -12.76
CA GLY A 60 20.49 12.94 -13.91
C GLY A 60 19.17 13.62 -13.59
N ASP A 61 19.01 14.13 -12.37
CA ASP A 61 17.83 14.88 -11.98
C ASP A 61 17.66 16.15 -12.81
N GLN A 62 16.40 16.46 -13.11
CA GLN A 62 16.05 17.61 -13.95
C GLN A 62 14.93 18.42 -13.32
N PRO A 63 14.99 19.77 -13.41
CA PRO A 63 13.86 20.59 -13.03
C PRO A 63 12.62 20.26 -13.87
N LEU A 64 11.46 20.23 -13.23
CA LEU A 64 10.18 20.00 -13.90
C LEU A 64 9.47 21.32 -14.16
N ALA A 65 9.36 21.65 -15.45
CA ALA A 65 8.71 22.87 -15.91
C ALA A 65 7.26 22.63 -16.33
N GLY A 66 6.42 23.66 -16.23
CA GLY A 66 5.06 23.63 -16.76
C GLY A 66 4.06 22.81 -15.93
N VAL A 67 4.47 22.33 -14.76
CA VAL A 67 3.59 21.60 -13.83
C VAL A 67 2.75 22.60 -13.04
N SER A 68 1.44 22.41 -13.03
CA SER A 68 0.48 23.24 -12.31
C SER A 68 0.32 22.77 -10.87
N LEU A 69 0.34 23.72 -9.93
CA LEU A 69 0.14 23.51 -8.50
C LEU A 69 -0.95 24.44 -7.97
N GLU A 70 -1.64 24.01 -6.91
CA GLU A 70 -2.69 24.78 -6.26
C GLU A 70 -2.65 24.62 -4.74
N VAL A 71 -2.65 25.73 -4.01
CA VAL A 71 -2.76 25.74 -2.54
C VAL A 71 -4.22 25.71 -2.13
N ARG A 72 -4.58 24.72 -1.33
CA ARG A 72 -5.94 24.48 -0.83
C ARG A 72 -6.00 24.47 0.70
N GLU A 73 -7.16 24.82 1.24
CA GLU A 73 -7.47 24.66 2.65
C GLU A 73 -7.38 23.17 3.03
N ARG A 74 -6.62 22.86 4.10
CA ARG A 74 -6.29 21.49 4.53
C ARG A 74 -7.51 20.57 4.54
N GLY A 75 -7.42 19.46 3.84
CA GLY A 75 -8.45 18.41 3.81
C GLY A 75 -9.73 18.80 3.06
N THR A 76 -9.71 19.91 2.32
CA THR A 76 -10.85 20.38 1.53
C THR A 76 -10.45 20.63 0.07
N PRO A 77 -11.41 20.63 -0.87
CA PRO A 77 -11.13 21.02 -2.26
C PRO A 77 -11.05 22.54 -2.45
N ARG A 78 -11.16 23.36 -1.38
CA ARG A 78 -11.25 24.81 -1.50
C ARG A 78 -9.88 25.43 -1.73
N ALA A 79 -9.67 25.97 -2.93
CA ALA A 79 -8.48 26.72 -3.28
C ALA A 79 -8.48 28.14 -2.70
N PHE A 80 -7.30 28.65 -2.40
CA PHE A 80 -7.10 30.07 -2.07
C PHE A 80 -7.05 30.92 -3.35
N SER A 81 -7.59 32.13 -3.29
CA SER A 81 -7.43 33.10 -4.38
C SER A 81 -5.95 33.44 -4.54
N GLY A 82 -5.43 33.38 -5.77
CA GLY A 82 -3.98 33.53 -6.01
C GLY A 82 -3.13 32.31 -5.62
N GLY A 83 -3.75 31.22 -5.14
CA GLY A 83 -3.06 30.00 -4.71
C GLY A 83 -2.61 29.08 -5.84
N GLN A 84 -2.89 29.43 -7.10
CA GLN A 84 -2.50 28.65 -8.28
C GLN A 84 -1.19 29.16 -8.86
N VAL A 85 -0.30 28.24 -9.23
CA VAL A 85 1.00 28.55 -9.84
C VAL A 85 1.40 27.46 -10.82
N THR A 86 2.23 27.81 -11.80
CA THR A 86 2.89 26.84 -12.69
C THR A 86 4.39 26.96 -12.50
N SER A 87 5.08 25.83 -12.39
CA SER A 87 6.54 25.78 -12.30
C SER A 87 7.22 26.36 -13.54
N GLY A 88 8.26 27.15 -13.33
CA GLY A 88 9.09 27.74 -14.38
C GLY A 88 9.98 26.73 -15.09
N SER A 89 10.69 27.18 -16.14
CA SER A 89 11.64 26.35 -16.88
C SER A 89 12.80 25.81 -16.03
N ASP A 90 13.07 26.47 -14.90
CA ASP A 90 14.04 26.09 -13.89
C ASP A 90 13.41 25.30 -12.73
N GLY A 91 12.18 24.80 -12.88
CA GLY A 91 11.47 24.02 -11.88
C GLY A 91 10.99 24.82 -10.66
N ARG A 92 11.26 26.13 -10.60
CA ARG A 92 10.88 26.96 -9.46
C ARG A 92 9.43 27.40 -9.55
N PHE A 93 8.79 27.54 -8.40
CA PHE A 93 7.47 28.13 -8.26
C PHE A 93 7.39 28.97 -7.00
N ALA A 94 6.51 29.96 -6.98
CA ALA A 94 6.26 30.80 -5.82
C ALA A 94 4.78 31.18 -5.74
N VAL A 95 4.22 31.13 -4.54
CA VAL A 95 2.83 31.54 -4.25
C VAL A 95 2.88 32.50 -3.07
N SER A 96 2.43 33.74 -3.28
CA SER A 96 2.46 34.76 -2.25
C SER A 96 1.07 35.11 -1.73
N GLY A 97 1.01 35.73 -0.55
CA GLY A 97 -0.24 36.27 -0.02
C GLY A 97 -1.19 35.22 0.53
N LEU A 98 -0.64 34.12 1.05
CA LEU A 98 -1.41 33.02 1.60
C LEU A 98 -1.72 33.26 3.09
N PRO A 99 -2.92 32.88 3.57
CA PRO A 99 -3.22 32.99 4.98
C PRO A 99 -2.29 32.08 5.79
N PRO A 100 -1.84 32.50 6.99
CA PRO A 100 -1.03 31.65 7.84
C PRO A 100 -1.85 30.44 8.33
N GLY A 101 -1.20 29.28 8.44
CA GLY A 101 -1.84 28.04 8.84
C GLY A 101 -1.32 26.82 8.08
N THR A 102 -2.01 25.71 8.27
CA THR A 102 -1.70 24.45 7.57
C THR A 102 -2.53 24.34 6.29
N HIS A 103 -1.87 24.05 5.16
CA HIS A 103 -2.50 23.97 3.84
C HIS A 103 -2.03 22.75 3.05
N ASP A 104 -2.80 22.35 2.05
CA ASP A 104 -2.43 21.32 1.09
C ASP A 104 -1.91 21.97 -0.19
N LEU A 105 -0.68 21.64 -0.59
CA LEU A 105 -0.16 21.94 -1.93
C LEU A 105 -0.52 20.76 -2.85
N TRP A 106 -1.47 20.98 -3.73
CA TRP A 106 -1.91 20.02 -4.74
C TRP A 106 -1.08 20.16 -6.00
N VAL A 107 -0.63 19.04 -6.56
CA VAL A 107 -0.05 18.99 -7.90
C VAL A 107 -1.10 18.46 -8.87
N ASP A 108 -1.28 19.14 -10.01
CA ASP A 108 -2.09 18.61 -11.10
C ASP A 108 -1.29 17.55 -11.86
N THR A 109 -1.57 16.27 -11.58
CA THR A 109 -0.86 15.15 -12.18
C THR A 109 -1.05 15.06 -13.69
N GLY A 110 -2.08 15.70 -14.27
CA GLY A 110 -2.27 15.78 -15.72
C GLY A 110 -1.27 16.71 -16.42
N THR A 111 -0.54 17.53 -15.66
CA THR A 111 0.49 18.43 -16.17
C THR A 111 1.92 17.91 -15.96
N LEU A 112 2.08 16.75 -15.32
CA LEU A 112 3.37 16.11 -15.17
C LEU A 112 3.85 15.56 -16.52
N PRO A 113 5.16 15.65 -16.83
CA PRO A 113 5.71 14.97 -17.99
C PRO A 113 5.59 13.45 -17.84
N GLU A 114 5.66 12.76 -18.98
CA GLU A 114 5.66 11.29 -19.00
C GLU A 114 6.81 10.74 -18.15
N GLY A 115 6.50 9.73 -17.33
CA GLY A 115 7.47 9.11 -16.44
C GLY A 115 7.74 9.87 -15.14
N ALA A 116 7.05 10.96 -14.83
CA ALA A 116 7.14 11.64 -13.54
C ALA A 116 5.88 11.41 -12.69
N LEU A 117 6.05 10.91 -11.46
CA LEU A 117 4.96 10.68 -10.50
C LEU A 117 5.20 11.44 -9.21
N VAL A 118 4.18 12.13 -8.71
CA VAL A 118 4.21 12.72 -7.37
C VAL A 118 3.63 11.73 -6.37
N CYS A 119 4.50 11.06 -5.62
CA CYS A 119 4.13 9.95 -4.74
C CYS A 119 3.37 10.35 -3.48
N ARG A 120 3.35 11.65 -3.17
CA ARG A 120 2.53 12.22 -2.10
C ARG A 120 1.81 13.48 -2.61
N ASN A 121 0.53 13.32 -2.91
CA ASN A 121 -0.33 14.39 -3.37
C ASN A 121 -1.69 14.34 -2.65
N PRO A 122 -2.09 15.38 -1.89
CA PRO A 122 -1.39 16.65 -1.68
C PRO A 122 -0.15 16.55 -0.78
N LEU A 123 0.74 17.52 -0.94
CA LEU A 123 1.84 17.77 -0.02
C LEU A 123 1.40 18.72 1.10
N PRO A 124 1.47 18.33 2.39
CA PRO A 124 1.15 19.24 3.46
C PRO A 124 2.24 20.29 3.69
N VAL A 125 1.82 21.55 3.72
CA VAL A 125 2.68 22.70 3.99
C VAL A 125 2.14 23.51 5.18
N SER A 126 3.02 24.20 5.89
CA SER A 126 2.67 25.15 6.96
C SER A 126 3.22 26.52 6.61
N ILE A 127 2.36 27.53 6.65
CA ILE A 127 2.70 28.91 6.28
C ILE A 127 2.65 29.75 7.55
N TYR A 128 3.77 30.40 7.84
CA TYR A 128 3.88 31.38 8.91
C TYR A 128 3.79 32.80 8.33
N ARG A 129 3.43 33.76 9.17
CA ARG A 129 3.27 35.15 8.73
C ARG A 129 4.61 35.75 8.36
N PHE A 130 4.65 36.48 7.24
CA PHE A 130 5.85 37.18 6.75
C PHE A 130 7.04 36.24 6.52
N GLU A 131 6.77 34.96 6.31
CA GLU A 131 7.76 33.93 6.03
C GLU A 131 7.40 33.21 4.73
N ALA A 132 8.42 32.74 4.02
CA ALA A 132 8.27 31.86 2.88
C ALA A 132 8.54 30.41 3.30
N ALA A 133 7.53 29.55 3.18
CA ALA A 133 7.70 28.12 3.39
C ALA A 133 8.44 27.53 2.19
N ALA A 134 9.62 26.95 2.43
CA ALA A 134 10.40 26.28 1.40
C ALA A 134 9.84 24.89 1.09
N VAL A 135 9.55 24.62 -0.18
CA VAL A 135 9.07 23.31 -0.65
C VAL A 135 10.05 22.71 -1.66
N LEU A 136 10.59 21.55 -1.33
CA LEU A 136 11.35 20.72 -2.26
C LEU A 136 10.47 19.52 -2.62
N LEU A 137 10.06 19.43 -3.88
CA LEU A 137 9.19 18.35 -4.37
C LEU A 137 9.93 17.55 -5.43
N GLY A 138 10.33 16.32 -5.09
CA GLY A 138 10.82 15.34 -6.04
C GLY A 138 9.63 14.54 -6.60
N ALA A 139 9.44 14.56 -7.92
CA ALA A 139 8.66 13.55 -8.59
C ALA A 139 9.56 12.35 -8.89
N GLU A 140 9.03 11.15 -8.80
CA GLU A 140 9.78 9.91 -8.93
C GLU A 140 9.31 9.14 -10.18
N PRO A 141 10.16 8.30 -10.79
CA PRO A 141 9.74 7.46 -11.91
C PRO A 141 8.73 6.38 -11.53
N VAL A 142 8.74 5.95 -10.27
CA VAL A 142 7.84 4.93 -9.72
C VAL A 142 7.68 5.12 -8.23
N CYS A 143 6.45 5.21 -7.75
CA CYS A 143 6.17 5.38 -6.34
C CYS A 143 6.34 4.07 -5.57
N LEU A 144 6.86 4.18 -4.34
CA LEU A 144 6.80 3.09 -3.38
C LEU A 144 5.33 2.80 -3.04
N ILE A 145 4.90 1.57 -3.34
CA ILE A 145 3.55 1.07 -3.02
C ILE A 145 3.65 -0.19 -2.17
N THR A 146 2.53 -0.56 -1.54
CA THR A 146 2.44 -1.84 -0.83
C THR A 146 2.48 -2.99 -1.83
N ILE A 147 2.90 -4.17 -1.37
CA ILE A 147 2.94 -5.36 -2.21
C ILE A 147 1.54 -5.76 -2.69
N GLN A 148 0.50 -5.54 -1.88
CA GLN A 148 -0.88 -5.80 -2.34
C GLN A 148 -1.28 -4.82 -3.44
N ALA A 149 -1.00 -3.53 -3.29
CA ALA A 149 -1.27 -2.55 -4.34
C ALA A 149 -0.51 -2.88 -5.63
N ALA A 150 0.71 -3.40 -5.52
CA ALA A 150 1.47 -3.88 -6.66
C ALA A 150 0.78 -5.06 -7.36
N LYS A 151 0.27 -6.06 -6.62
CA LYS A 151 -0.55 -7.15 -7.21
C LYS A 151 -1.82 -6.63 -7.87
N ASP A 152 -2.52 -5.71 -7.21
CA ASP A 152 -3.78 -5.13 -7.68
C ASP A 152 -3.59 -4.30 -8.97
N SER A 153 -2.38 -3.78 -9.21
CA SER A 153 -2.02 -3.08 -10.45
C SER A 153 -1.98 -3.99 -11.69
N GLY A 154 -1.92 -5.31 -11.48
CA GLY A 154 -1.97 -6.32 -12.52
C GLY A 154 -0.66 -6.53 -13.30
N PRO A 155 -0.60 -7.58 -14.14
CA PRO A 155 0.59 -7.93 -14.92
C PRO A 155 0.98 -6.86 -15.93
N GLY A 156 2.28 -6.70 -16.15
CA GLY A 156 2.86 -5.69 -17.04
C GLY A 156 3.19 -4.37 -16.36
N THR A 157 2.72 -4.17 -15.13
CA THR A 157 2.96 -2.92 -14.39
C THR A 157 4.34 -2.94 -13.76
N PHE A 158 5.13 -1.89 -14.02
CA PHE A 158 6.39 -1.64 -13.32
C PHE A 158 6.12 -0.99 -11.96
N VAL A 159 6.66 -1.57 -10.89
CA VAL A 159 6.36 -1.20 -9.51
C VAL A 159 7.64 -1.04 -8.69
N ASN A 160 7.53 -0.32 -7.58
CA ASN A 160 8.52 -0.26 -6.51
C ASN A 160 7.87 -0.71 -5.21
N VAL A 161 8.42 -1.74 -4.58
CA VAL A 161 7.93 -2.26 -3.30
C VAL A 161 9.07 -2.34 -2.29
N GLN A 162 8.71 -2.30 -1.02
CA GLN A 162 9.65 -2.52 0.08
C GLN A 162 9.11 -3.62 0.98
N GLY A 163 9.97 -4.53 1.41
CA GLY A 163 9.56 -5.60 2.31
C GLY A 163 10.74 -6.40 2.84
N VAL A 164 10.44 -7.26 3.82
CA VAL A 164 11.41 -8.15 4.45
C VAL A 164 11.56 -9.41 3.61
N VAL A 165 12.80 -9.77 3.30
CA VAL A 165 13.17 -11.02 2.64
C VAL A 165 12.91 -12.17 3.60
N VAL A 166 11.88 -12.98 3.32
CA VAL A 166 11.47 -14.10 4.16
C VAL A 166 12.25 -15.37 3.78
N THR A 167 12.70 -15.45 2.54
CA THR A 167 13.51 -16.55 2.00
C THR A 167 14.58 -15.99 1.06
N ALA A 168 15.80 -16.48 1.03
CA ALA A 168 16.93 -15.93 0.27
C ALA A 168 17.72 -17.02 -0.46
N GLY A 169 17.08 -17.64 -1.45
CA GLY A 169 17.72 -18.65 -2.31
C GLY A 169 17.83 -20.06 -1.69
N GLU A 170 17.66 -20.22 -0.38
CA GLU A 170 17.80 -21.52 0.30
C GLU A 170 16.71 -22.54 -0.08
N MET A 171 15.52 -22.06 -0.44
CA MET A 171 14.46 -22.93 -0.97
C MET A 171 14.77 -23.30 -2.42
N ARG A 172 15.16 -22.30 -3.21
CA ARG A 172 15.53 -22.43 -4.60
C ARG A 172 16.32 -21.22 -5.05
N SER A 173 17.37 -21.41 -5.83
CA SER A 173 18.34 -20.36 -6.15
C SER A 173 17.87 -19.31 -7.16
N ASP A 174 16.69 -19.47 -7.78
CA ASP A 174 16.18 -18.57 -8.83
C ASP A 174 15.05 -17.66 -8.34
N TYR A 175 14.64 -17.75 -7.07
CA TYR A 175 13.69 -16.81 -6.50
C TYR A 175 13.83 -16.63 -4.98
N THR A 176 13.23 -15.56 -4.49
CA THR A 176 13.07 -15.22 -3.08
C THR A 176 11.62 -14.79 -2.82
N TYR A 177 11.17 -14.81 -1.57
CA TYR A 177 9.94 -14.17 -1.16
C TYR A 177 10.23 -12.94 -0.31
N VAL A 178 9.58 -11.83 -0.69
CA VAL A 178 9.62 -10.54 0.02
C VAL A 178 8.21 -10.26 0.55
N GLN A 179 8.11 -9.81 1.79
CA GLN A 179 6.82 -9.56 2.45
C GLN A 179 6.80 -8.20 3.17
N ASP A 180 5.68 -7.50 3.06
CA ASP A 180 5.37 -6.29 3.82
C ASP A 180 4.16 -6.52 4.75
N GLY A 181 3.64 -5.45 5.35
CA GLY A 181 2.45 -5.54 6.20
C GLY A 181 1.18 -5.99 5.45
N SER A 182 1.11 -5.77 4.14
CA SER A 182 -0.06 -6.06 3.31
C SER A 182 -0.10 -7.52 2.83
N THR A 183 0.99 -8.03 2.26
CA THR A 183 1.11 -9.39 1.70
C THR A 183 2.58 -9.69 1.37
N GLY A 184 2.87 -10.82 0.73
CA GLY A 184 4.18 -11.06 0.13
C GLY A 184 4.10 -11.36 -1.35
N ILE A 185 5.26 -11.38 -1.99
CA ILE A 185 5.41 -11.63 -3.43
C ILE A 185 6.70 -12.41 -3.68
N ARG A 186 6.66 -13.29 -4.68
CA ARG A 186 7.87 -13.93 -5.18
C ARG A 186 8.66 -12.92 -6.01
N VAL A 187 9.96 -12.82 -5.81
CA VAL A 187 10.88 -12.09 -6.68
C VAL A 187 11.66 -13.12 -7.49
N PHE A 188 11.39 -13.21 -8.79
CA PHE A 188 11.94 -14.24 -9.67
C PHE A 188 13.21 -13.76 -10.36
N SER A 189 14.35 -13.95 -9.68
CA SER A 189 15.69 -13.68 -10.21
C SER A 189 16.75 -14.34 -9.33
N GLY A 190 17.61 -15.18 -9.94
CA GLY A 190 18.74 -15.76 -9.23
C GLY A 190 19.83 -14.74 -8.88
N THR A 191 19.98 -13.68 -9.68
CA THR A 191 20.90 -12.58 -9.36
C THR A 191 20.43 -11.84 -8.11
N PHE A 192 19.15 -11.49 -8.05
CA PHE A 192 18.57 -10.84 -6.88
C PHE A 192 18.67 -11.75 -5.64
N ALA A 193 18.30 -13.03 -5.78
CA ALA A 193 18.40 -14.00 -4.70
C ALA A 193 19.84 -14.15 -4.14
N GLY A 194 20.86 -13.97 -4.96
CA GLY A 194 22.27 -13.97 -4.53
C GLY A 194 22.76 -12.67 -3.90
N GLN A 195 21.99 -11.58 -3.98
CA GLN A 195 22.34 -10.25 -3.44
C GLN A 195 21.76 -9.99 -2.04
N VAL A 196 20.76 -10.77 -1.62
CA VAL A 196 19.99 -10.53 -0.39
C VAL A 196 20.09 -11.72 0.55
N GLN A 197 19.76 -11.49 1.82
CA GLN A 197 19.69 -12.50 2.87
C GLN A 197 18.34 -12.47 3.55
N ARG A 198 17.95 -13.62 4.13
CA ARG A 198 16.73 -13.72 4.94
C ARG A 198 16.85 -12.75 6.12
N GLY A 199 15.85 -11.88 6.28
CA GLY A 199 15.84 -10.81 7.28
C GLY A 199 16.36 -9.46 6.76
N ASP A 200 16.73 -9.33 5.49
CA ASP A 200 16.97 -8.00 4.90
C ASP A 200 15.65 -7.29 4.62
N LEU A 201 15.54 -6.02 5.00
CA LEU A 201 14.52 -5.10 4.50
C LEU A 201 15.05 -4.46 3.22
N VAL A 202 14.39 -4.73 2.10
CA VAL A 202 14.86 -4.31 0.77
C VAL A 202 13.84 -3.43 0.08
N SER A 203 14.32 -2.43 -0.67
CA SER A 203 13.53 -1.77 -1.72
C SER A 203 13.88 -2.39 -3.07
N VAL A 204 12.88 -2.82 -3.80
CA VAL A 204 13.04 -3.54 -5.07
C VAL A 204 12.04 -3.01 -6.09
N THR A 205 12.53 -2.75 -7.29
CA THR A 205 11.69 -2.48 -8.47
C THR A 205 11.58 -3.72 -9.33
N GLY A 206 10.53 -3.80 -10.14
CA GLY A 206 10.36 -4.89 -11.10
C GLY A 206 9.01 -4.80 -11.81
N GLU A 207 8.80 -5.68 -12.77
CA GLU A 207 7.53 -5.80 -13.50
C GLU A 207 6.69 -6.92 -12.91
N ILE A 208 5.42 -6.61 -12.62
CA ILE A 208 4.45 -7.59 -12.14
C ILE A 208 4.19 -8.62 -13.25
N ALA A 209 4.34 -9.90 -12.91
CA ALA A 209 4.12 -11.01 -13.82
C ALA A 209 3.37 -12.14 -13.12
N ILE A 210 2.76 -13.01 -13.93
CA ILE A 210 2.14 -14.25 -13.45
C ILE A 210 2.82 -15.42 -14.14
N PHE A 211 3.27 -16.39 -13.34
CA PHE A 211 3.81 -17.65 -13.85
C PHE A 211 3.16 -18.83 -13.15
N ASN A 212 2.52 -19.73 -13.92
CA ASN A 212 1.71 -20.82 -13.37
C ASN A 212 0.71 -20.37 -12.29
N ASN A 213 0.07 -19.20 -12.49
CA ASN A 213 -0.91 -18.62 -11.55
C ASN A 213 -0.33 -18.05 -10.24
N ASP A 214 0.99 -17.95 -10.13
CA ASP A 214 1.68 -17.28 -9.02
C ASP A 214 2.10 -15.86 -9.43
N PHE A 215 1.75 -14.85 -8.63
CA PHE A 215 2.24 -13.49 -8.79
C PHE A 215 3.70 -13.39 -8.40
N GLN A 216 4.46 -12.69 -9.22
CA GLN A 216 5.88 -12.48 -9.01
C GLN A 216 6.34 -11.15 -9.60
N LEU A 217 7.44 -10.62 -9.07
CA LEU A 217 8.24 -9.62 -9.74
C LEU A 217 9.20 -10.30 -10.71
N SER A 218 9.17 -9.84 -11.95
CA SER A 218 10.11 -10.20 -13.01
C SER A 218 11.04 -9.02 -13.31
N SER A 219 12.21 -9.31 -13.89
CA SER A 219 13.28 -8.32 -14.13
C SER A 219 13.57 -7.42 -12.91
N PRO A 220 13.70 -7.98 -11.70
CA PRO A 220 13.82 -7.16 -10.51
C PRO A 220 15.17 -6.44 -10.47
N SER A 221 15.16 -5.21 -9.95
CA SER A 221 16.36 -4.45 -9.62
C SER A 221 16.35 -4.12 -8.13
N LEU A 222 17.40 -4.54 -7.43
CA LEU A 222 17.61 -4.13 -6.04
C LEU A 222 17.96 -2.64 -6.04
N VAL A 223 17.12 -1.85 -5.37
CA VAL A 223 17.36 -0.42 -5.20
C VAL A 223 18.38 -0.24 -4.08
N GLU A 224 18.05 -0.78 -2.92
CA GLU A 224 18.88 -0.76 -1.73
C GLU A 224 18.47 -1.85 -0.75
N ILE A 225 19.40 -2.20 0.14
CA ILE A 225 19.08 -2.88 1.39
C ILE A 225 18.91 -1.77 2.43
N VAL A 226 17.66 -1.49 2.77
CA VAL A 226 17.26 -0.42 3.70
C VAL A 226 17.79 -0.73 5.10
N GLU A 227 17.68 -1.99 5.53
CA GLU A 227 18.16 -2.46 6.82
C GLU A 227 18.48 -3.95 6.76
N GLN A 228 19.56 -4.39 7.41
CA GLN A 228 19.97 -5.80 7.47
C GLN A 228 19.53 -6.44 8.79
N GLY A 229 19.17 -7.72 8.73
CA GLY A 229 18.92 -8.53 9.93
C GLY A 229 17.71 -8.10 10.76
N VAL A 230 16.70 -7.51 10.12
CA VAL A 230 15.43 -7.19 10.79
C VAL A 230 14.70 -8.49 11.20
N PRO A 231 13.91 -8.46 12.29
CA PRO A 231 13.09 -9.61 12.66
C PRO A 231 12.17 -10.03 11.51
N LEU A 232 12.05 -11.35 11.30
CA LEU A 232 11.13 -11.87 10.31
C LEU A 232 9.67 -11.55 10.68
N PRO A 233 8.78 -11.35 9.69
CA PRO A 233 7.36 -11.25 9.95
C PRO A 233 6.88 -12.46 10.76
N ILE A 234 6.03 -12.21 11.75
CA ILE A 234 5.40 -13.30 12.52
C ILE A 234 4.52 -14.10 11.54
N PRO A 235 4.70 -15.44 11.44
CA PRO A 235 3.84 -16.26 10.60
C PRO A 235 2.37 -16.06 10.97
N GLN A 236 1.52 -15.76 10.00
CA GLN A 236 0.09 -15.65 10.24
C GLN A 236 -0.53 -17.04 10.35
N GLU A 237 -1.29 -17.28 11.41
CA GLU A 237 -2.05 -18.53 11.53
C GLU A 237 -3.13 -18.62 10.44
N THR A 238 -3.21 -19.78 9.80
CA THR A 238 -4.20 -20.10 8.77
C THR A 238 -4.51 -21.59 8.80
N THR A 239 -5.44 -22.03 7.94
CA THR A 239 -5.84 -23.44 7.84
C THR A 239 -5.55 -24.01 6.45
N THR A 240 -5.45 -25.33 6.34
CA THR A 240 -5.26 -26.00 5.03
C THR A 240 -6.41 -25.71 4.07
N GLY A 241 -7.65 -25.64 4.56
CA GLY A 241 -8.82 -25.25 3.78
C GLY A 241 -8.76 -23.82 3.25
N ALA A 242 -8.27 -22.87 4.05
CA ALA A 242 -8.07 -21.49 3.58
C ALA A 242 -7.02 -21.44 2.47
N ILE A 243 -5.89 -22.16 2.61
CA ILE A 243 -4.86 -22.22 1.57
C ILE A 243 -5.41 -22.81 0.27
N ALA A 244 -6.28 -23.81 0.34
CA ALA A 244 -6.93 -24.37 -0.84
C ALA A 244 -7.73 -23.32 -1.63
N THR A 245 -8.28 -22.30 -0.96
CA THR A 245 -9.04 -21.20 -1.61
C THR A 245 -8.18 -20.10 -2.23
N VAL A 246 -6.86 -20.07 -2.01
CA VAL A 246 -5.93 -19.17 -2.71
C VAL A 246 -5.83 -19.54 -4.20
N GLY A 247 -6.07 -20.81 -4.51
CA GLY A 247 -5.98 -21.39 -5.85
C GLY A 247 -6.59 -20.54 -6.98
N PRO A 248 -7.88 -20.18 -6.92
CA PRO A 248 -8.58 -19.51 -8.02
C PRO A 248 -8.18 -18.04 -8.26
N SER A 249 -7.63 -17.34 -7.28
CA SER A 249 -7.25 -15.92 -7.39
C SER A 249 -5.74 -15.77 -7.28
N ASN A 250 -5.13 -15.30 -8.35
CA ASN A 250 -3.71 -15.00 -8.39
C ASN A 250 -3.34 -13.83 -7.45
N ALA A 251 -4.18 -12.80 -7.31
CA ALA A 251 -3.92 -11.64 -6.46
C ALA A 251 -4.37 -11.83 -4.99
N ASP A 252 -4.65 -13.06 -4.57
CA ASP A 252 -5.08 -13.34 -3.19
C ASP A 252 -4.05 -12.81 -2.16
N PRO A 253 -4.48 -12.06 -1.13
CA PRO A 253 -3.58 -11.50 -0.14
C PRO A 253 -2.77 -12.52 0.64
N MET A 254 -3.18 -13.78 0.68
CA MET A 254 -2.43 -14.85 1.34
C MET A 254 -1.28 -15.39 0.47
N GLN A 255 -1.36 -15.28 -0.86
CA GLN A 255 -0.27 -15.70 -1.74
C GLN A 255 1.00 -14.90 -1.44
N GLY A 256 2.14 -15.57 -1.31
CA GLY A 256 3.43 -14.98 -0.97
C GLY A 256 3.63 -14.63 0.51
N ARG A 257 2.63 -14.83 1.38
CA ARG A 257 2.78 -14.60 2.82
C ARG A 257 3.36 -15.80 3.55
N LEU A 258 4.13 -15.50 4.60
CA LEU A 258 4.54 -16.45 5.63
C LEU A 258 3.36 -16.76 6.56
N VAL A 259 3.02 -18.03 6.64
CA VAL A 259 1.93 -18.53 7.47
C VAL A 259 2.38 -19.68 8.37
N VAL A 260 1.54 -20.02 9.33
CA VAL A 260 1.62 -21.26 10.10
C VAL A 260 0.28 -21.99 10.05
N VAL A 261 0.33 -23.29 9.73
CA VAL A 261 -0.79 -24.22 9.89
C VAL A 261 -0.48 -25.12 11.07
N ARG A 262 -1.44 -25.32 11.96
CA ARG A 262 -1.26 -26.12 13.18
C ARG A 262 -1.86 -27.52 13.02
N GLY A 263 -1.14 -28.53 13.50
CA GLY A 263 -1.65 -29.91 13.61
C GLY A 263 -2.14 -30.53 12.30
N ALA A 264 -1.57 -30.16 11.15
CA ALA A 264 -1.99 -30.69 9.85
C ALA A 264 -1.46 -32.12 9.65
N GLU A 265 -2.34 -33.06 9.32
CA GLU A 265 -2.00 -34.42 8.95
C GLU A 265 -1.28 -34.43 7.61
N LEU A 266 -0.16 -35.15 7.51
CA LEU A 266 0.44 -35.53 6.23
C LEU A 266 -0.35 -36.70 5.62
N VAL A 267 -1.39 -36.37 4.85
CA VAL A 267 -2.36 -37.34 4.30
C VAL A 267 -1.72 -38.26 3.26
N THR A 268 -0.87 -37.71 2.40
CA THR A 268 -0.13 -38.52 1.40
C THR A 268 1.36 -38.29 1.52
N GLY A 269 2.15 -39.28 1.13
CA GLY A 269 3.58 -39.08 0.90
C GLY A 269 3.84 -38.23 -0.35
N PHE A 270 5.11 -37.99 -0.59
CA PHE A 270 5.60 -37.42 -1.85
C PHE A 270 5.57 -38.53 -2.91
N VAL A 271 4.65 -38.45 -3.87
CA VAL A 271 4.33 -39.56 -4.80
C VAL A 271 5.58 -40.19 -5.44
N ALA A 272 5.58 -41.53 -5.52
CA ALA A 272 6.63 -42.32 -6.17
C ALA A 272 6.87 -41.87 -7.63
N GLY A 273 8.13 -41.66 -8.00
CA GLY A 273 8.51 -41.10 -9.31
C GLY A 273 9.16 -39.71 -9.26
N GLY A 274 9.40 -39.15 -8.06
CA GLY A 274 10.15 -37.92 -7.89
C GLY A 274 9.31 -36.65 -7.81
N ASN A 275 8.05 -36.75 -7.36
CA ASN A 275 7.24 -35.58 -7.04
C ASN A 275 7.74 -34.91 -5.75
N ARG A 276 7.44 -33.62 -5.59
CA ARG A 276 7.82 -32.74 -4.47
C ARG A 276 6.62 -32.18 -3.71
N ASN A 277 5.41 -32.62 -4.05
CA ASN A 277 4.18 -32.24 -3.38
C ASN A 277 3.62 -33.43 -2.59
N ALA A 278 3.03 -33.12 -1.43
CA ALA A 278 2.29 -34.04 -0.57
C ALA A 278 1.00 -33.36 -0.11
N ASN A 279 -0.08 -34.11 0.07
CA ASN A 279 -1.33 -33.57 0.58
C ASN A 279 -1.27 -33.44 2.10
N ILE A 280 -1.76 -32.32 2.62
CA ILE A 280 -1.92 -32.05 4.04
C ILE A 280 -3.35 -31.61 4.36
N ASN A 281 -3.82 -31.90 5.58
CA ASN A 281 -5.16 -31.52 6.04
C ASN A 281 -5.20 -31.33 7.56
N ASP A 282 -5.69 -30.19 8.04
CA ASP A 282 -5.94 -29.91 9.46
C ASP A 282 -7.42 -30.13 9.87
N GLY A 283 -8.20 -30.76 9.01
CA GLY A 283 -9.65 -30.95 9.18
C GLY A 283 -10.49 -29.90 8.43
N SER A 284 -9.93 -28.74 8.06
CA SER A 284 -10.65 -27.70 7.34
C SER A 284 -10.70 -27.87 5.81
N GLY A 285 -9.95 -28.83 5.27
CA GLY A 285 -9.87 -29.11 3.83
C GLY A 285 -8.45 -29.41 3.38
N THR A 286 -8.27 -30.07 2.23
CA THR A 286 -6.94 -30.50 1.76
C THR A 286 -6.22 -29.40 0.96
N THR A 287 -4.92 -29.22 1.22
CA THR A 287 -3.99 -28.43 0.39
C THR A 287 -2.67 -29.20 0.18
N GLU A 288 -1.70 -28.62 -0.52
CA GLU A 288 -0.42 -29.26 -0.79
C GLU A 288 0.74 -28.63 0.00
N LEU A 289 1.52 -29.47 0.68
CA LEU A 289 2.87 -29.17 1.13
C LEU A 289 3.85 -29.39 -0.03
N ARG A 290 4.60 -28.36 -0.42
CA ARG A 290 5.59 -28.43 -1.49
C ARG A 290 7.01 -28.18 -0.99
N VAL A 291 7.91 -29.12 -1.20
CA VAL A 291 9.31 -29.03 -0.74
C VAL A 291 10.26 -28.77 -1.90
N GLU A 292 10.91 -27.61 -1.86
CA GLU A 292 11.76 -27.14 -2.96
C GLU A 292 13.16 -27.77 -2.97
N THR A 293 13.82 -27.63 -4.13
CA THR A 293 15.07 -28.34 -4.46
C THR A 293 16.25 -27.98 -3.58
N GLY A 294 16.26 -26.78 -3.00
CA GLY A 294 17.30 -26.35 -2.06
C GLY A 294 17.19 -27.02 -0.69
N ILE A 295 16.01 -27.56 -0.33
CA ILE A 295 15.78 -28.24 0.96
C ILE A 295 16.09 -29.73 0.87
N SER A 296 15.60 -30.40 -0.17
CA SER A 296 15.73 -31.85 -0.31
C SER A 296 15.70 -32.30 -1.78
N GLY A 297 15.98 -33.58 -2.00
CA GLY A 297 15.70 -34.30 -3.24
C GLY A 297 14.20 -34.47 -3.49
N ALA A 298 13.78 -35.59 -4.05
CA ALA A 298 12.38 -35.84 -4.39
C ALA A 298 11.87 -37.18 -3.82
N GLY A 299 10.55 -37.36 -3.78
CA GLY A 299 9.92 -38.57 -3.23
C GLY A 299 10.29 -38.79 -1.76
N ASP A 300 10.53 -40.05 -1.38
CA ASP A 300 10.77 -40.47 0.02
C ASP A 300 12.01 -39.84 0.67
N ALA A 301 12.96 -39.33 -0.11
CA ALA A 301 14.09 -38.57 0.42
C ALA A 301 13.61 -37.33 1.20
N ILE A 302 12.47 -36.75 0.81
CA ILE A 302 11.86 -35.61 1.48
C ILE A 302 11.32 -36.02 2.86
N LEU A 303 10.67 -37.18 2.97
CA LEU A 303 10.18 -37.71 4.25
C LEU A 303 11.33 -37.82 5.27
N THR A 304 12.46 -38.36 4.81
CA THR A 304 13.67 -38.50 5.64
C THR A 304 14.26 -37.13 6.00
N THR A 305 14.32 -36.20 5.04
CA THR A 305 14.92 -34.87 5.26
C THR A 305 14.11 -34.02 6.24
N LEU A 306 12.79 -34.08 6.15
CA LEU A 306 11.90 -33.37 7.07
C LEU A 306 11.67 -34.12 8.39
N GLY A 307 12.01 -35.42 8.45
CA GLY A 307 11.70 -36.25 9.62
C GLY A 307 10.20 -36.48 9.80
N VAL A 308 9.46 -36.61 8.69
CA VAL A 308 8.00 -36.75 8.70
C VAL A 308 7.53 -38.13 8.25
N GLN A 309 6.33 -38.52 8.67
CA GLN A 309 5.69 -39.77 8.33
C GLN A 309 4.24 -39.52 7.89
N VAL A 310 3.81 -40.23 6.85
CA VAL A 310 2.42 -40.20 6.38
C VAL A 310 1.48 -40.67 7.51
N GLY A 311 0.36 -39.98 7.68
CA GLY A 311 -0.62 -40.22 8.74
C GLY A 311 -0.25 -39.61 10.11
N SER A 312 0.82 -38.83 10.19
CA SER A 312 1.20 -38.05 11.38
C SER A 312 0.94 -36.56 11.16
N CYS A 313 0.81 -35.81 12.25
CA CYS A 313 0.44 -34.39 12.23
C CYS A 313 1.61 -33.47 12.58
N TYR A 314 1.62 -32.29 11.96
CA TYR A 314 2.71 -31.34 12.04
C TYR A 314 2.21 -29.90 12.10
N ASP A 315 2.91 -29.08 12.88
CA ASP A 315 2.88 -27.63 12.73
C ASP A 315 3.82 -27.26 11.57
N ILE A 316 3.28 -26.55 10.58
CA ILE A 316 3.96 -26.23 9.32
C ILE A 316 4.01 -24.72 9.17
N VAL A 317 5.21 -24.16 9.23
CA VAL A 317 5.50 -22.78 8.84
C VAL A 317 5.91 -22.77 7.36
N GLY A 318 5.42 -21.82 6.58
CA GLY A 318 5.81 -21.75 5.18
C GLY A 318 5.26 -20.56 4.46
N VAL A 319 5.83 -20.29 3.29
CA VAL A 319 5.31 -19.25 2.40
C VAL A 319 4.24 -19.86 1.50
N ILE A 320 3.13 -19.16 1.30
CA ILE A 320 2.09 -19.61 0.39
C ILE A 320 2.46 -19.29 -1.05
N GLY A 321 2.24 -20.25 -1.95
CA GLY A 321 2.30 -20.03 -3.39
C GLY A 321 1.12 -20.69 -4.09
N ASN A 322 1.07 -20.50 -5.39
CA ASN A 322 0.03 -21.10 -6.23
C ASN A 322 0.66 -21.78 -7.45
N PHE A 323 0.15 -22.97 -7.78
CA PHE A 323 0.52 -23.66 -9.00
C PHE A 323 -0.72 -24.08 -9.76
N ARG A 324 -1.00 -23.38 -10.86
CA ARG A 324 -2.09 -23.67 -11.81
C ARG A 324 -3.46 -23.80 -11.15
N GLY A 325 -3.71 -23.04 -10.09
CA GLY A 325 -4.97 -23.07 -9.35
C GLY A 325 -4.93 -23.90 -8.07
N THR A 326 -3.81 -24.55 -7.75
CA THR A 326 -3.63 -25.24 -6.47
C THR A 326 -2.85 -24.34 -5.52
N GLY A 327 -3.45 -23.95 -4.40
CA GLY A 327 -2.74 -23.31 -3.29
C GLY A 327 -1.78 -24.32 -2.64
N GLN A 328 -0.57 -23.88 -2.33
CA GLN A 328 0.46 -24.72 -1.73
C GLN A 328 1.19 -23.95 -0.61
N ILE A 329 1.66 -24.68 0.40
CA ILE A 329 2.57 -24.15 1.42
C ILE A 329 3.98 -24.67 1.19
N PHE A 330 4.95 -23.77 1.25
CA PHE A 330 6.35 -24.07 1.01
C PHE A 330 7.16 -23.80 2.30
N PRO A 331 7.63 -24.84 3.01
CA PRO A 331 8.51 -24.65 4.16
C PRO A 331 9.82 -24.06 3.65
N ARG A 332 10.48 -23.23 4.48
CA ARG A 332 11.71 -22.54 4.09
C ARG A 332 12.93 -23.37 4.47
N THR A 333 12.79 -24.22 5.49
CA THR A 333 13.80 -25.15 5.99
C THR A 333 13.13 -26.40 6.57
N PRO A 334 13.86 -27.50 6.83
CA PRO A 334 13.29 -28.65 7.54
C PRO A 334 12.74 -28.30 8.94
N ALA A 335 13.31 -27.30 9.61
CA ALA A 335 12.86 -26.87 10.94
C ALA A 335 11.49 -26.17 10.93
N ASP A 336 10.95 -25.82 9.76
CA ASP A 336 9.61 -25.26 9.64
C ASP A 336 8.51 -26.32 9.70
N VAL A 337 8.85 -27.62 9.74
CA VAL A 337 7.90 -28.72 9.88
C VAL A 337 8.20 -29.46 11.18
N THR A 338 7.31 -29.33 12.17
CA THR A 338 7.55 -29.85 13.52
C THR A 338 6.41 -30.77 13.98
N PRO A 339 6.69 -31.89 14.67
CA PRO A 339 5.64 -32.80 15.14
C PRO A 339 4.62 -32.08 16.03
N ALA A 340 3.34 -32.39 15.85
CA ALA A 340 2.23 -31.83 16.61
C ALA A 340 1.15 -32.88 16.88
N GLU A 341 0.26 -32.59 17.81
CA GLU A 341 -1.01 -33.32 17.91
C GLU A 341 -1.89 -32.96 16.70
N CYS A 342 -2.68 -33.92 16.21
CA CYS A 342 -3.61 -33.64 15.13
C CYS A 342 -4.66 -32.63 15.56
N ALA A 343 -4.96 -31.69 14.68
CA ALA A 343 -6.06 -30.76 14.90
C ALA A 343 -7.35 -31.55 15.19
N SER A 344 -8.02 -31.20 16.29
CA SER A 344 -9.31 -31.81 16.62
C SER A 344 -10.37 -31.34 15.63
N GLU A 345 -11.10 -32.27 15.01
CA GLU A 345 -12.26 -32.00 14.14
C GLU A 345 -13.33 -31.12 14.79
#